data_AF-A0A9E5P5K5-F1
#
_entry.id   AF-A0A9E5P5K5-F1
#
_cell.length_a   1.000
_cell.length_b   1.000
_cell.length_c   1.000
_cell.angle_alpha   90.00
_cell.angle_beta   90.00
_cell.angle_gamma   90.00
#
_symmetry.space_group_name_H-M   'P 1'
#
loop_
_entity.id
_entity.type
_entity.pdbx_description
1 polymer ?
#
loop_
_entity_poly.entity_id
_entity_poly.type
_entity_poly.pdbx_seq_one_letter_code
_entity_poly.pdbx_strand_id
1 'polypeptide(L)'
;MALLMSVSTLAEGAKPCTAESLRSLPDVRITSVTAEEAPVPHCKVAGVIGTETHFELLLPETWNGKFAMGGGGGFVGSVMNTSLMYGSLQAGYATVGTDTGHQGHPLDASWALNNLERLV
;
A
#
# COMPACT_ATOMS: atom_id res chain seq x y z
N MET A 1 33.51 17.85 36.55
CA MET A 1 32.65 18.06 35.39
C MET A 1 32.65 16.77 34.57
N ALA A 2 31.79 15.81 34.92
CA ALA A 2 31.71 14.52 34.24
C ALA A 2 30.73 14.66 33.07
N LEU A 3 31.24 14.55 31.85
CA LEU A 3 30.45 14.60 30.62
C LEU A 3 29.88 13.20 30.38
N LEU A 4 28.60 12.99 30.70
CA LEU A 4 27.89 11.74 30.37
C LEU A 4 27.62 11.73 28.87
N MET A 5 28.31 10.84 28.15
CA MET A 5 28.02 10.53 26.74
C MET A 5 26.65 9.85 26.67
N SER A 6 25.71 10.47 25.96
CA SER A 6 24.42 9.87 25.62
C SER A 6 24.67 8.63 24.74
N VAL A 7 24.29 7.46 25.23
CA VAL A 7 24.25 6.24 24.44
C VAL A 7 23.06 6.35 23.50
N SER A 8 23.31 6.68 22.23
CA SER A 8 22.32 6.56 21.16
C SER A 8 22.15 5.07 20.86
N THR A 9 21.05 4.47 21.34
CA THR A 9 20.59 3.17 20.85
C THR A 9 20.14 3.35 19.40
N LEU A 10 20.94 2.86 18.46
CA LEU A 10 20.50 2.68 17.08
C LEU A 10 19.46 1.55 17.09
N ALA A 11 18.20 1.90 16.82
CA ALA A 11 17.20 0.90 16.48
C ALA A 11 17.67 0.19 15.21
N GLU A 12 17.71 -1.15 15.26
CA GLU A 12 18.06 -2.01 14.14
C GLU A 12 17.01 -1.86 13.02
N GLY A 13 17.26 -0.90 12.11
CA GLY A 13 16.86 -0.94 10.70
C GLY A 13 15.37 -0.94 10.35
N ALA A 14 14.51 -0.19 11.03
CA ALA A 14 13.21 0.16 10.43
C ALA A 14 13.46 0.92 9.12
N LYS A 15 12.97 0.38 7.99
CA LYS A 15 13.14 1.06 6.69
C LYS A 15 12.41 2.40 6.74
N PRO A 16 13.05 3.51 6.33
CA PRO A 16 12.43 4.82 6.40
C PRO A 16 11.18 4.85 5.51
N CYS A 17 10.04 5.21 6.11
CA CYS A 17 8.79 5.43 5.40
C CYS A 17 8.81 6.80 4.71
N THR A 18 9.62 6.92 3.66
CA THR A 18 9.75 8.14 2.86
C THR A 18 9.80 7.78 1.37
N ALA A 19 9.45 8.73 0.49
CA ALA A 19 9.40 8.47 -0.95
C ALA A 19 10.77 8.12 -1.55
N GLU A 20 11.86 8.64 -0.98
CA GLU A 20 13.23 8.45 -1.44
C GLU A 20 13.74 7.02 -1.22
N SER A 21 13.12 6.28 -0.30
CA SER A 21 13.45 4.87 -0.07
C SER A 21 12.83 3.92 -1.10
N LEU A 22 11.90 4.45 -1.92
CA LEU A 22 11.21 3.70 -2.97
C LEU A 22 11.99 3.77 -4.28
N ARG A 23 12.04 2.63 -4.98
CA ARG A 23 12.58 2.60 -6.34
C ARG A 23 11.60 3.25 -7.30
N SER A 24 12.12 4.14 -8.14
CA SER A 24 11.36 4.65 -9.28
C SER A 24 11.10 3.52 -10.27
N LEU A 25 9.85 3.41 -10.73
CA LEU A 25 9.41 2.48 -11.76
C LEU A 25 8.78 3.31 -12.89
N PRO A 26 8.97 2.93 -14.17
CA PRO A 26 8.60 3.76 -15.30
C PRO A 26 7.10 4.06 -15.41
N ASP A 27 6.25 3.15 -14.91
CA ASP A 27 4.79 3.24 -15.04
C ASP A 27 4.09 3.41 -13.69
N VAL A 28 4.83 3.86 -12.66
CA VAL A 28 4.29 4.04 -11.31
C VAL A 28 4.52 5.46 -10.83
N ARG A 29 3.44 6.13 -10.46
CA ARG A 29 3.46 7.43 -9.80
C ARG A 29 3.02 7.28 -8.35
N ILE A 30 3.95 7.43 -7.42
CA ILE A 30 3.66 7.51 -5.99
C ILE A 30 2.98 8.84 -5.69
N THR A 31 1.85 8.81 -5.00
CA THR A 31 1.05 10.00 -4.64
C THR A 31 1.17 10.35 -3.17
N SER A 32 1.40 9.38 -2.30
CA SER A 32 1.70 9.62 -0.89
C SER A 32 2.51 8.49 -0.26
N VAL A 33 3.28 8.85 0.77
CA VAL A 33 3.99 7.92 1.65
C VAL A 33 3.80 8.43 3.07
N THR A 34 3.20 7.62 3.93
CA THR A 34 2.81 8.02 5.29
C THR A 34 3.08 6.88 6.27
N ALA A 35 3.69 7.17 7.40
CA ALA A 35 3.79 6.22 8.50
C ALA A 35 2.49 6.22 9.31
N GLU A 36 1.98 5.04 9.67
CA GLU A 36 0.76 4.86 10.44
C GLU A 36 0.98 3.85 11.58
N GLU A 37 0.44 4.13 12.76
CA GLU A 37 0.63 3.31 13.97
C GLU A 37 -0.38 2.15 14.11
N ALA A 38 -1.54 2.27 13.44
CA ALA A 38 -2.65 1.35 13.58
C ALA A 38 -3.04 0.76 12.21
N PRO A 39 -3.39 -0.54 12.13
CA PRO A 39 -3.59 -1.48 13.23
C PRO A 39 -2.28 -2.04 13.83
N VAL A 40 -1.16 -1.84 13.16
CA VAL A 40 0.22 -2.02 13.65
C VAL A 40 1.09 -0.95 12.98
N PRO A 41 2.27 -0.60 13.52
CA PRO A 41 3.20 0.29 12.85
C PRO A 41 3.54 -0.19 11.43
N HIS A 42 3.25 0.64 10.44
CA HIS A 42 3.47 0.34 9.04
C HIS A 42 3.65 1.60 8.19
N CYS A 43 4.31 1.42 7.05
CA CYS A 43 4.39 2.44 6.03
C CYS A 43 3.29 2.23 5.00
N LYS A 44 2.46 3.24 4.79
CA LYS A 44 1.44 3.29 3.76
C LYS A 44 1.94 4.06 2.55
N VAL A 45 1.88 3.42 1.40
CA VAL A 45 2.29 3.97 0.11
C VAL A 45 1.09 3.94 -0.82
N ALA A 46 0.61 5.12 -1.23
CA ALA A 46 -0.43 5.22 -2.26
C ALA A 46 0.17 5.65 -3.58
N GLY A 47 -0.42 5.20 -4.68
CA GLY A 47 0.03 5.58 -6.01
C GLY A 47 -0.93 5.19 -7.11
N VAL A 48 -0.46 5.42 -8.34
CA VAL A 48 -1.14 5.09 -9.59
C VAL A 48 -0.18 4.31 -10.48
N ILE A 49 -0.66 3.21 -11.04
CA ILE A 49 0.02 2.45 -12.11
C ILE A 49 -0.69 2.78 -13.43
N GLY A 50 0.09 3.00 -14.48
CA GLY A 50 -0.46 3.34 -15.79
C GLY A 50 -1.22 4.66 -15.76
N THR A 51 -2.35 4.67 -16.46
CA THR A 51 -3.22 5.83 -16.58
C THR A 51 -3.96 6.13 -15.28
N GLU A 52 -4.56 5.11 -14.65
CA GLU A 52 -5.56 5.31 -13.60
C GLU A 52 -5.75 4.14 -12.62
N THR A 53 -4.85 3.15 -12.58
CA THR A 53 -4.97 2.07 -11.59
C THR A 53 -4.44 2.55 -10.25
N HIS A 54 -5.32 2.91 -9.33
CA HIS A 54 -4.93 3.37 -8.01
C HIS A 54 -4.62 2.18 -7.11
N PHE A 55 -3.63 2.32 -6.24
CA PHE A 55 -3.27 1.31 -5.26
C PHE A 55 -2.90 1.90 -3.91
N GLU A 56 -3.02 1.07 -2.88
CA GLU A 56 -2.49 1.32 -1.54
C GLU A 56 -1.71 0.08 -1.08
N LEU A 57 -0.42 0.28 -0.80
CA LEU A 57 0.51 -0.73 -0.28
C LEU A 57 0.81 -0.42 1.18
N LEU A 58 0.60 -1.40 2.06
CA LEU A 58 0.91 -1.34 3.49
C LEU A 58 2.11 -2.25 3.78
N LEU A 59 3.20 -1.65 4.24
CA LEU A 59 4.45 -2.32 4.58
C LEU A 59 4.63 -2.32 6.10
N PRO A 60 4.36 -3.43 6.81
CA PRO A 60 4.56 -3.48 8.26
C PRO A 60 6.03 -3.30 8.59
N GLU A 61 6.33 -2.62 9.70
CA GLU A 61 7.72 -2.46 10.16
C GLU A 61 8.37 -3.82 10.44
N THR A 62 7.62 -4.73 11.07
CA THR A 62 8.02 -6.13 11.25
C THR A 62 7.42 -6.98 10.13
N TRP A 63 8.12 -7.04 9.00
CA TRP A 63 7.72 -7.85 7.85
C TRP A 63 8.11 -9.31 8.02
N ASN A 64 7.15 -10.24 7.86
CA ASN A 64 7.37 -11.68 7.95
C ASN A 64 7.90 -12.31 6.64
N GLY A 65 8.25 -11.48 5.64
CA GLY A 65 8.73 -11.92 4.33
C GLY A 65 7.64 -12.36 3.34
N LYS A 66 6.36 -12.23 3.69
CA LYS A 66 5.23 -12.64 2.85
C LYS A 66 4.43 -11.44 2.36
N PHE A 67 3.80 -11.63 1.21
CA PHE A 67 2.95 -10.63 0.57
C PHE A 67 1.53 -11.18 0.42
N ALA A 68 0.53 -10.33 0.61
CA ALA A 68 -0.87 -10.65 0.38
C ALA A 68 -1.54 -9.54 -0.44
N MET A 69 -2.08 -9.89 -1.61
CA MET A 69 -2.92 -8.98 -2.37
C MET A 69 -4.37 -9.14 -1.89
N GLY A 70 -4.95 -8.06 -1.38
CA GLY A 70 -6.37 -7.99 -1.09
C GLY A 70 -7.15 -7.74 -2.37
N GLY A 71 -8.16 -8.57 -2.63
CA GLY A 71 -9.15 -8.29 -3.67
C GLY A 71 -10.16 -7.22 -3.23
N GLY A 72 -11.07 -6.88 -4.13
CA GLY A 72 -12.29 -6.14 -3.83
C GLY A 72 -13.52 -7.04 -3.81
N GLY A 73 -14.70 -6.46 -4.06
CA GLY A 73 -15.96 -7.17 -4.28
C GLY A 73 -16.79 -6.51 -5.38
N GLY A 74 -17.74 -7.24 -5.98
CA GLY A 74 -18.46 -6.76 -7.16
C GLY A 74 -17.50 -6.44 -8.32
N PHE A 75 -17.71 -5.33 -8.99
CA PHE A 75 -16.78 -4.74 -9.96
C PHE A 75 -15.75 -3.80 -9.31
N VAL A 76 -15.51 -3.87 -8.00
CA VAL A 76 -14.60 -2.95 -7.30
C VAL A 76 -15.03 -1.48 -7.48
N GLY A 77 -14.20 -0.59 -8.03
CA GLY A 77 -14.52 0.83 -8.20
C GLY A 77 -14.05 1.75 -7.07
N SER A 78 -13.25 1.25 -6.13
CA SER A 78 -12.45 2.06 -5.20
C SER A 78 -11.28 1.23 -4.68
N VAL A 79 -10.25 1.86 -4.10
CA VAL A 79 -9.09 1.11 -3.59
C VAL A 79 -9.53 0.24 -2.41
N MET A 80 -9.56 -1.07 -2.64
CA MET A 80 -10.00 -2.06 -1.66
C MET A 80 -8.90 -3.06 -1.35
N ASN A 81 -8.73 -3.37 -0.07
CA ASN A 81 -7.77 -4.37 0.41
C ASN A 81 -8.45 -5.34 1.40
N THR A 82 -9.18 -6.31 0.88
CA THR A 82 -9.89 -7.31 1.72
C THR A 82 -8.96 -8.21 2.53
N SER A 83 -7.65 -8.26 2.23
CA SER A 83 -6.69 -9.03 3.03
C SER A 83 -6.61 -8.55 4.49
N LEU A 84 -6.93 -7.27 4.74
CA LEU A 84 -6.96 -6.68 6.08
C LEU A 84 -8.05 -7.28 6.97
N MET A 85 -9.14 -7.77 6.38
CA MET A 85 -10.22 -8.44 7.11
C MET A 85 -9.76 -9.77 7.74
N TYR A 86 -8.68 -10.35 7.23
CA TYR A 86 -8.09 -11.59 7.72
C TYR A 86 -6.89 -11.35 8.64
N GLY A 87 -6.64 -10.10 9.05
CA GLY A 87 -5.53 -9.76 9.94
C GLY A 87 -4.15 -9.86 9.29
N SER A 88 -4.08 -9.80 7.95
CA SER A 88 -2.83 -10.02 7.21
C SER A 88 -1.73 -9.04 7.62
N LEU A 89 -2.06 -7.76 7.79
CA LEU A 89 -1.08 -6.75 8.20
C LEU A 89 -0.56 -7.00 9.62
N GLN A 90 -1.43 -7.33 10.57
CA GLN A 90 -1.09 -7.67 11.95
C GLN A 90 -0.25 -8.96 12.04
N ALA A 91 -0.47 -9.90 11.12
CA ALA A 91 0.35 -11.10 10.98
C ALA A 91 1.72 -10.83 10.30
N GLY A 92 2.02 -9.58 9.95
CA GLY A 92 3.29 -9.14 9.38
C GLY A 92 3.40 -9.28 7.87
N TYR A 93 2.30 -9.46 7.13
CA TYR A 93 2.32 -9.46 5.67
C TYR A 93 2.45 -8.04 5.14
N ALA A 94 3.24 -7.84 4.10
CA ALA A 94 3.06 -6.69 3.22
C ALA A 94 1.75 -6.88 2.45
N THR A 95 0.86 -5.88 2.46
CA THR A 95 -0.45 -6.02 1.82
C THR A 95 -0.71 -4.93 0.80
N VAL A 96 -1.44 -5.23 -0.27
CA VAL A 96 -1.84 -4.21 -1.25
C VAL A 96 -3.32 -4.35 -1.61
N GLY A 97 -3.97 -3.23 -1.86
CA GLY A 97 -5.28 -3.14 -2.48
C GLY A 97 -5.26 -2.22 -3.71
N THR A 98 -6.26 -2.35 -4.57
CA THR A 98 -6.39 -1.52 -5.78
C THR A 98 -7.86 -1.29 -6.12
N ASP A 99 -8.15 -0.26 -6.91
CA ASP A 99 -9.44 -0.03 -7.54
C ASP A 99 -9.62 -0.76 -8.87
N THR A 100 -8.61 -1.51 -9.31
CA THR A 100 -8.58 -2.30 -10.55
C THR A 100 -8.67 -1.49 -11.85
N GLY A 101 -8.34 -0.20 -11.81
CA GLY A 101 -8.25 0.63 -13.03
C GLY A 101 -9.51 1.44 -13.35
N HIS A 102 -10.42 1.57 -12.38
CA HIS A 102 -11.60 2.41 -12.50
C HIS A 102 -12.16 2.77 -11.12
N GLN A 103 -12.99 3.81 -11.10
CA GLN A 103 -13.73 4.23 -9.92
C GLN A 103 -15.22 4.28 -10.22
N GLY A 104 -16.04 3.82 -9.28
CA GLY A 104 -17.48 3.70 -9.48
C GLY A 104 -18.17 2.86 -8.43
N HIS A 105 -19.50 2.72 -8.57
CA HIS A 105 -20.26 1.83 -7.72
C HIS A 105 -19.91 0.36 -8.06
N PRO A 106 -19.72 -0.55 -7.09
CA PRO A 106 -19.35 -1.95 -7.35
C PRO A 106 -20.36 -2.78 -8.16
N LEU A 107 -21.53 -2.23 -8.48
CA LEU A 107 -22.55 -2.85 -9.33
C LEU A 107 -22.72 -2.13 -10.67
N ASP A 108 -21.95 -1.07 -10.91
CA ASP A 108 -21.93 -0.34 -12.17
C ASP A 108 -20.74 -0.81 -13.03
N ALA A 109 -21.03 -1.26 -14.24
CA ALA A 109 -20.05 -1.70 -15.24
C ALA A 109 -19.86 -0.69 -16.38
N SER A 110 -20.41 0.53 -16.26
CA SER A 110 -20.32 1.57 -17.29
C SER A 110 -18.87 1.95 -17.63
N TRP A 111 -17.94 1.78 -16.67
CA TRP A 111 -16.51 2.00 -16.86
C TRP A 111 -15.89 1.12 -17.96
N ALA A 112 -16.47 -0.06 -18.21
CA ALA A 112 -16.02 -1.04 -19.20
C ALA A 112 -16.66 -0.82 -20.58
N LEU A 113 -17.76 -0.06 -20.66
CA LEU A 113 -18.49 0.12 -21.90
C LEU A 113 -17.63 0.84 -22.93
N ASN A 114 -17.36 0.18 -24.07
CA ASN A 114 -16.51 0.68 -25.14
C ASN A 114 -15.07 1.01 -24.72
N ASN A 115 -14.57 0.41 -23.63
CA ASN A 115 -13.19 0.57 -23.17
C ASN A 115 -12.56 -0.81 -22.92
N LEU A 116 -11.90 -1.34 -23.96
CA LEU A 116 -11.24 -2.65 -23.89
C LEU A 116 -10.06 -2.69 -22.93
N GLU A 117 -9.34 -1.58 -22.76
CA GLU A 117 -8.19 -1.52 -21.85
C GLU A 117 -8.61 -1.75 -20.40
N ARG A 118 -9.77 -1.23 -19.99
CA ARG A 118 -10.28 -1.45 -18.63
C ARG A 118 -10.85 -2.86 -18.42
N LEU A 119 -11.23 -3.57 -19.48
CA LEU A 119 -11.86 -4.90 -19.40
C LEU A 119 -10.87 -6.04 -19.13
N VAL A 120 -9.57 -5.86 -19.44
CA VAL A 120 -8.55 -6.93 -19.44
C VAL A 120 -7.43 -6.71 -18.44
#